data_AF-A0A7H4MK77-F1
#
_entry.id   AF-A0A7H4MK77-F1
#
_cell.length_a   1.000
_cell.length_b   1.000
_cell.length_c   1.000
_cell.angle_alpha   90.00
_cell.angle_beta   90.00
_cell.angle_gamma   90.00
#
_symmetry.space_group_name_H-M   'P 1'
#
loop_
_entity.id
_entity.type
_entity.pdbx_description
1 polymer ?
#
loop_
_entity_poly.entity_id
_entity_poly.type
_entity_poly.pdbx_seq_one_letter_code
_entity_poly.pdbx_strand_id
1 'polypeptide(L)'
;MDTKQTFSLSYDDLTGECVKMIKELQTNADSLDGIGFALEQAKIQAVLVLWSRLATAGKACQLSFIMGRQYIIQLIAGNTVAEMH
;
A
#
# COMPACT_ATOMS: atom_id res chain seq x y z
N MET A 1 -28.44 8.67 19.71
CA MET A 1 -27.36 9.50 19.16
C MET A 1 -26.43 8.55 18.43
N ASP A 2 -26.61 8.41 17.11
CA ASP A 2 -25.76 7.55 16.28
C ASP A 2 -24.33 8.09 16.29
N THR A 3 -23.46 7.50 17.09
CA THR A 3 -22.02 7.66 16.94
C THR A 3 -21.62 6.94 15.66
N LYS A 4 -21.80 7.60 14.51
CA LYS A 4 -21.07 7.24 13.29
C LYS A 4 -19.59 7.27 13.66
N GLN A 5 -19.00 6.12 13.92
CA GLN A 5 -17.55 5.98 14.02
C GLN A 5 -16.98 6.39 12.67
N THR A 6 -16.56 7.64 12.56
CA THR A 6 -15.67 8.09 11.51
C THR A 6 -14.32 7.47 11.79
N PHE A 7 -14.07 6.29 11.22
CA PHE A 7 -12.73 5.75 11.07
C PHE A 7 -11.96 6.69 10.14
N SER A 8 -11.31 7.70 10.71
CA SER A 8 -10.38 8.57 10.00
C SER A 8 -8.98 8.04 10.25
N LEU A 9 -8.50 7.14 9.38
CA LEU A 9 -7.08 6.78 9.36
C LEU A 9 -6.28 8.01 8.90
N SER A 10 -5.15 8.30 9.57
CA SER A 10 -4.21 9.30 9.07
C SER A 10 -3.57 8.81 7.76
N TYR A 11 -2.99 9.73 6.98
CA TYR A 11 -2.28 9.34 5.75
C TYR A 11 -1.09 8.42 6.04
N ASP A 12 -0.39 8.64 7.15
CA ASP A 12 0.76 7.85 7.55
C ASP A 12 0.34 6.44 8.00
N ASP A 13 -0.73 6.33 8.80
CA ASP A 13 -1.30 5.04 9.20
C ASP A 13 -1.81 4.26 7.97
N LEU A 14 -2.48 4.94 7.04
CA LEU A 14 -2.98 4.35 5.80
C LEU A 14 -1.83 3.81 4.94
N THR A 15 -0.73 4.55 4.88
CA THR A 15 0.47 4.16 4.13
C THR A 15 1.21 3.01 4.83
N GLY A 16 1.30 3.03 6.16
CA GLY A 16 1.88 1.95 6.95
C GLY A 16 1.16 0.62 6.75
N GLU A 17 -0.18 0.62 6.84
CA GLU A 17 -0.99 -0.58 6.60
C GLU A 17 -0.87 -1.10 5.15
N CYS A 18 -0.82 -0.19 4.17
CA CYS A 18 -0.57 -0.55 2.77
C CYS A 18 0.78 -1.28 2.60
N VAL A 19 1.85 -0.73 3.17
CA VAL A 19 3.20 -1.30 3.11
C VAL A 19 3.27 -2.66 3.79
N LYS A 20 2.66 -2.79 4.97
CA LYS A 20 2.61 -4.05 5.70
C LYS A 20 1.93 -5.15 4.87
N MET A 21 0.76 -4.85 4.30
CA MET A 21 0.02 -5.80 3.49
C MET A 21 0.79 -6.20 2.22
N ILE A 22 1.46 -5.25 1.55
CA ILE A 22 2.29 -5.56 0.39
C ILE A 22 3.44 -6.50 0.77
N LYS A 23 4.13 -6.24 1.88
CA LYS A 23 5.22 -7.11 2.36
C LYS A 23 4.73 -8.52 2.67
N GLU A 24 3.59 -8.67 3.34
CA GLU A 24 2.98 -9.98 3.62
C GLU A 24 2.66 -10.74 2.32
N LEU A 25 2.08 -10.07 1.32
CA LEU A 25 1.77 -10.68 0.02
C LEU A 25 3.05 -11.04 -0.76
N GLN A 26 4.10 -10.22 -0.69
CA GLN A 26 5.41 -10.53 -1.29
C GLN A 26 6.02 -11.78 -0.64
N THR A 27 6.04 -11.87 0.70
CA THR A 27 6.52 -13.05 1.42
C THR A 27 5.73 -14.31 1.06
N ASN A 28 4.41 -14.21 0.89
CA ASN A 28 3.61 -15.34 0.43
C ASN A 28 3.98 -15.76 -1.00
N ALA A 29 4.18 -14.78 -1.88
CA ALA A 29 4.54 -15.00 -3.27
C ALA A 29 5.92 -15.67 -3.44
N ASP A 30 6.88 -15.43 -2.55
CA ASP A 30 8.24 -16.01 -2.61
C ASP A 30 8.25 -17.55 -2.60
N SER A 31 7.19 -18.17 -2.08
CA SER A 31 7.03 -19.63 -2.00
C SER A 31 6.11 -20.23 -3.08
N LEU A 32 5.56 -19.39 -3.96
CA LEU A 32 4.55 -19.76 -4.94
C LEU A 32 5.08 -19.60 -6.37
N ASP A 33 4.62 -20.49 -7.26
CA ASP A 33 4.89 -20.43 -8.70
C ASP A 33 3.58 -20.38 -9.51
N GLY A 34 3.69 -19.97 -10.77
CA GLY A 34 2.59 -20.01 -11.75
C GLY A 34 1.37 -19.18 -11.32
N ILE A 35 0.20 -19.82 -11.25
CA ILE A 35 -1.07 -19.13 -10.95
C ILE A 35 -1.09 -18.56 -9.52
N GLY A 36 -0.47 -19.26 -8.55
CA GLY A 36 -0.41 -18.80 -7.16
C GLY A 36 0.36 -17.48 -7.04
N PHE A 37 1.54 -17.43 -7.67
CA PHE A 37 2.34 -16.19 -7.76
C PHE A 37 1.57 -15.06 -8.45
N ALA A 38 0.95 -15.33 -9.61
CA ALA A 38 0.19 -14.33 -10.35
C ALA A 38 -0.99 -13.76 -9.54
N LEU A 39 -1.63 -14.59 -8.70
CA LEU A 39 -2.70 -14.15 -7.81
C LEU A 39 -2.18 -13.21 -6.71
N GLU A 40 -1.05 -13.53 -6.08
CA GLU A 40 -0.44 -12.64 -5.06
C GLU A 40 0.00 -11.31 -5.68
N GLN A 41 0.56 -11.31 -6.89
CA GLN A 41 0.87 -10.07 -7.62
C GLN A 41 -0.38 -9.23 -7.93
N ALA A 42 -1.48 -9.87 -8.31
CA ALA A 42 -2.74 -9.16 -8.54
C ALA A 42 -3.29 -8.51 -7.25
N LYS A 43 -3.17 -9.21 -6.11
CA LYS A 43 -3.54 -8.66 -4.79
C LYS A 43 -2.68 -7.44 -4.43
N ILE A 44 -1.37 -7.52 -4.65
CA ILE A 44 -0.45 -6.38 -4.42
C ILE A 44 -0.90 -5.15 -5.21
N GLN A 45 -1.24 -5.31 -6.49
CA GLN A 45 -1.75 -4.21 -7.31
C GLN A 45 -3.10 -3.67 -6.79
N ALA A 46 -4.00 -4.55 -6.35
CA ALA A 46 -5.28 -4.15 -5.77
C ALA A 46 -5.09 -3.30 -4.51
N VAL A 47 -4.15 -3.66 -3.63
CA VAL A 47 -3.80 -2.92 -2.42
C VAL A 47 -3.26 -1.52 -2.78
N LEU A 48 -2.35 -1.41 -3.75
CA LEU A 48 -1.82 -0.12 -4.21
C LEU A 48 -2.93 0.79 -4.78
N VAL A 49 -3.85 0.22 -5.56
CA VAL A 49 -4.99 0.98 -6.12
C VAL A 49 -5.92 1.45 -5.00
N LEU A 50 -6.21 0.59 -4.02
CA LEU A 50 -7.06 0.94 -2.89
C LEU A 50 -6.43 2.06 -2.05
N TRP A 51 -5.16 1.94 -1.68
CA TRP A 51 -4.42 2.98 -0.98
C TRP A 51 -4.46 4.31 -1.75
N SER A 52 -4.27 4.28 -3.07
CA SER A 52 -4.29 5.50 -3.90
C SER A 52 -5.64 6.22 -3.85
N ARG A 53 -6.73 5.45 -3.89
CA ARG A 53 -8.11 5.98 -3.80
C ARG A 53 -8.38 6.56 -2.42
N LEU A 54 -7.97 5.86 -1.36
CA LEU A 54 -8.15 6.31 0.01
C LEU A 54 -7.33 7.57 0.32
N ALA A 55 -6.08 7.64 -0.14
CA ALA A 55 -5.24 8.83 -0.02
C ALA A 55 -5.86 10.04 -0.73
N THR A 56 -6.42 9.83 -1.93
CA THR A 56 -7.11 10.89 -2.68
C THR A 56 -8.38 11.35 -1.96
N ALA A 57 -9.20 10.42 -1.46
CA ALA A 57 -10.41 10.72 -0.70
C ALA A 57 -10.12 11.45 0.62
N GLY A 58 -9.01 11.08 1.28
CA GLY A 58 -8.48 11.73 2.48
C GLY A 58 -7.83 13.08 2.22
N LYS A 59 -7.85 13.59 0.98
CA LYS A 59 -7.24 14.87 0.56
C LYS A 59 -5.75 14.96 0.93
N ALA A 60 -5.01 13.86 0.74
CA ALA A 60 -3.57 13.84 0.93
C ALA A 60 -2.89 14.98 0.14
N CYS A 61 -1.85 15.58 0.73
CA CYS A 61 -1.02 16.55 0.03
C CYS A 61 -0.45 15.91 -1.25
N GLN A 62 -0.51 16.63 -2.38
CA GLN A 62 -0.05 16.10 -3.68
C GLN A 62 1.40 15.62 -3.64
N LEU A 63 2.29 16.35 -2.95
CA LEU A 63 3.69 15.98 -2.82
C LEU A 63 3.85 14.68 -2.03
N SER A 64 3.18 14.57 -0.87
CA SER A 64 3.21 13.36 -0.03
C SER A 64 2.65 12.15 -0.77
N PHE A 65 1.58 12.33 -1.55
CA PHE A 65 1.00 11.28 -2.38
C PHE A 65 1.97 10.77 -3.46
N ILE A 66 2.63 11.67 -4.19
CA ILE A 66 3.60 11.32 -5.22
C ILE A 66 4.78 10.55 -4.61
N MET A 67 5.34 11.06 -3.52
CA MET A 67 6.46 10.41 -2.82
C MET A 67 6.07 9.03 -2.27
N GLY A 68 4.91 8.94 -1.60
CA GLY A 68 4.40 7.69 -1.06
C GLY A 68 4.13 6.65 -2.17
N ARG A 69 3.57 7.07 -3.30
CA ARG A 69 3.32 6.19 -4.44
C ARG A 69 4.61 5.68 -5.05
N GLN A 70 5.62 6.54 -5.19
CA GLN A 70 6.92 6.14 -5.72
C GLN A 70 7.63 5.15 -4.78
N TYR A 71 7.60 5.43 -3.47
CA TYR A 71 8.11 4.52 -2.45
C TYR A 71 7.45 3.13 -2.52
N ILE A 72 6.12 3.06 -2.57
CA ILE A 72 5.41 1.78 -2.64
C ILE A 72 5.71 1.03 -3.94
N ILE A 73 5.82 1.73 -5.08
CA ILE A 73 6.20 1.09 -6.36
C ILE A 73 7.61 0.49 -6.27
N GLN A 74 8.55 1.21 -5.66
CA GLN A 74 9.92 0.71 -5.48
C GLN A 74 9.97 -0.50 -4.54
N LEU A 75 9.18 -0.48 -3.46
CA LEU A 75 8.99 -1.64 -2.58
C LEU A 75 8.47 -2.87 -3.35
N ILE A 76 7.43 -2.69 -4.18
CA ILE A 76 6.86 -3.78 -5.00
C ILE A 76 7.90 -4.33 -5.99
N ALA A 77 8.71 -3.46 -6.58
CA ALA A 77 9.76 -3.83 -7.52
C ALA A 77 10.96 -4.54 -6.86
N GLY A 78 10.97 -4.68 -5.52
CA GLY A 78 12.10 -5.26 -4.79
C GLY A 78 13.31 -4.32 -4.71
N ASN A 79 13.15 -3.05 -5.08
CA ASN A 79 14.20 -2.05 -4.93
C ASN A 79 14.15 -1.52 -3.50
N THR A 80 15.13 -1.89 -2.68
CA THR A 80 15.37 -1.28 -1.37
C THR A 80 15.68 0.20 -1.53
N VAL A 81 14.65 1.04 -1.42
CA VAL A 81 14.84 2.46 -1.19
C VAL A 81 15.15 2.58 0.29
N ALA A 82 16.38 2.99 0.58
CA ALA A 82 16.78 3.38 1.93
C ALA A 82 15.68 4.29 2.52
N GLU A 83 15.20 3.92 3.71
CA GLU A 83 14.24 4.69 4.49
C GLU A 83 14.68 6.16 4.48
N MET A 84 13.85 7.05 3.93
CA MET A 84 14.07 8.48 4.12
C MET A 84 13.69 8.80 5.57
N HIS A 85 14.72 8.83 6.42
CA HIS A 85 14.68 9.32 7.80
C HIS A 85 14.35 10.81 7.87
#